data_AF-A0A8H4PI61-F1
#
_entry.id   AF-A0A8H4PI61-F1
#
_cell.length_a   1.000
_cell.length_b   1.000
_cell.length_c   1.000
_cell.angle_alpha   90.00
_cell.angle_beta   90.00
_cell.angle_gamma   90.00
#
_symmetry.space_group_name_H-M   'P 1'
#
loop_
_entity.id
_entity.type
_entity.pdbx_description
1 polymer ?
#
loop_
_entity_poly.entity_id
_entity_poly.type
_entity_poly.pdbx_seq_one_letter_code
_entity_poly.pdbx_strand_id
1 'polypeptide(L)'
;MGPAEIILGALGVIPVIGFTIQTYKELYARLKLFREHSKAVDQMFKILTQNHTMFEMEFRQLLRFAFSKKIIEKMRADMNRKEWKECDLYEDRLRRGLGESYDAFKYLITDIATALKSFTDKLNSCIATEEQQIKATDKMWLRWRVSLVAPALDKINGQLQELLLKLKAMRETIEDYNKPHPGGLSLWAVCLEMTDKMGRAKTPCEVHVKKLEQPAPTG
;
A
#
# COMPACT_ATOMS: atom_id res chain seq x y z
N MET A 1 -7.40 -21.38 -4.17
CA MET A 1 -6.66 -20.53 -3.22
C MET A 1 -5.18 -20.75 -3.49
N GLY A 2 -4.54 -19.81 -4.19
CA GLY A 2 -3.14 -19.94 -4.58
C GLY A 2 -2.20 -19.55 -3.43
N PRO A 3 -0.96 -20.05 -3.38
CA PRO A 3 0.00 -19.73 -2.31
C PRO A 3 0.30 -18.23 -2.18
N ALA A 4 0.08 -17.44 -3.24
CA ALA A 4 0.24 -15.99 -3.20
C ALA A 4 -0.87 -15.25 -2.43
N GLU A 5 -2.10 -15.77 -2.43
CA GLU A 5 -3.23 -15.16 -1.69
C GLU A 5 -3.04 -15.33 -0.18
N ILE A 6 -2.45 -16.46 0.24
CA ILE A 6 -2.17 -16.76 1.64
C ILE A 6 -1.03 -15.88 2.18
N ILE A 7 -0.02 -15.58 1.34
CA ILE A 7 1.12 -14.75 1.75
C ILE A 7 0.72 -13.27 1.86
N LEU A 8 -0.11 -12.74 0.94
CA LEU A 8 -0.55 -11.34 0.99
C LEU A 8 -1.54 -11.06 2.13
N GLY A 9 -2.46 -12.00 2.43
CA GLY A 9 -3.42 -11.85 3.54
C GLY A 9 -2.78 -11.93 4.93
N ALA A 10 -1.62 -12.57 5.07
CA ALA A 10 -0.89 -12.67 6.34
C ALA A 10 -0.10 -11.39 6.67
N LEU A 11 0.20 -10.55 5.68
CA LEU A 11 0.99 -9.32 5.85
C LEU A 11 0.17 -8.16 6.44
N GLY A 12 0.85 -7.19 7.06
CA GLY A 12 0.25 -5.92 7.49
C GLY A 12 -0.16 -5.03 6.30
N VAL A 13 -0.82 -3.91 6.56
CA VAL A 13 -1.30 -3.00 5.52
C VAL A 13 -0.16 -2.30 4.75
N ILE A 14 0.87 -1.83 5.45
CA ILE A 14 2.06 -1.14 4.92
C ILE A 14 2.83 -1.99 3.90
N PRO A 15 3.24 -3.24 4.19
CA PRO A 15 3.95 -4.05 3.20
C PRO A 15 3.07 -4.37 1.99
N VAL A 16 1.75 -4.54 2.17
CA VAL A 16 0.82 -4.72 1.04
C VAL A 16 0.74 -3.46 0.18
N ILE A 17 0.66 -2.26 0.77
CA ILE A 17 0.74 -1.00 0.02
C ILE A 17 2.03 -0.94 -0.80
N GLY A 18 3.17 -1.28 -0.17
CA GLY A 18 4.47 -1.27 -0.84
C GLY A 18 4.50 -2.21 -2.06
N PHE A 19 4.00 -3.43 -1.88
CA PHE A 19 3.84 -4.39 -2.96
C PHE A 19 2.94 -3.84 -4.09
N THR A 20 1.79 -3.29 -3.75
CA THR A 20 0.83 -2.71 -4.72
C THR A 20 1.48 -1.59 -5.56
N ILE A 21 2.23 -0.68 -4.95
CA ILE A 21 2.97 0.39 -5.65
C ILE A 21 3.98 -0.22 -6.63
N GLN A 22 4.70 -1.25 -6.20
CA GLN A 22 5.66 -1.94 -7.06
C GLN A 22 4.97 -2.62 -8.25
N THR A 23 3.84 -3.31 -8.02
CA THR A 23 3.08 -3.95 -9.10
C THR A 23 2.59 -2.94 -10.13
N TYR A 24 2.13 -1.75 -9.71
CA TYR A 24 1.80 -0.67 -10.65
C TYR A 24 3.00 -0.26 -11.51
N LYS A 25 4.19 -0.07 -10.90
CA LYS A 25 5.41 0.30 -11.64
C LYS A 25 5.78 -0.74 -12.69
N GLU A 26 5.70 -2.03 -12.33
CA GLU A 26 5.97 -3.15 -13.24
C GLU A 26 4.95 -3.19 -14.40
N LEU A 27 3.66 -3.01 -14.11
CA LEU A 27 2.60 -2.93 -15.11
C LEU A 27 2.79 -1.77 -16.07
N TYR A 28 3.16 -0.59 -15.58
CA TYR A 28 3.43 0.56 -16.45
C TYR A 28 4.60 0.31 -17.38
N ALA A 29 5.70 -0.22 -16.86
CA ALA A 29 6.88 -0.51 -17.67
C ALA A 29 6.52 -1.46 -18.83
N ARG A 30 5.72 -2.49 -18.55
CA ARG A 30 5.24 -3.44 -19.56
C ARG A 30 4.28 -2.80 -20.56
N LEU A 31 3.20 -2.17 -20.10
CA LEU A 31 2.21 -1.57 -20.99
C LEU A 31 2.79 -0.46 -21.86
N LYS A 32 3.79 0.27 -21.36
CA LYS A 32 4.50 1.31 -22.13
C LYS A 32 5.15 0.76 -23.40
N LEU A 33 5.62 -0.50 -23.39
CA LEU A 33 6.19 -1.16 -24.57
C LEU A 33 5.15 -1.39 -25.67
N PHE A 34 3.87 -1.52 -25.31
CA PHE A 34 2.80 -1.92 -26.24
C PHE A 34 1.82 -0.80 -26.58
N ARG A 35 1.84 0.32 -25.83
CA ARG A 35 0.84 1.41 -25.97
C ARG A 35 0.79 1.99 -27.38
N GLU A 36 1.93 2.07 -28.07
CA GLU A 36 2.04 2.66 -29.42
C GLU A 36 1.58 1.69 -30.52
N HIS A 37 1.23 0.46 -30.16
CA HIS A 37 0.87 -0.60 -31.10
C HIS A 37 -0.60 -1.00 -31.04
N SER A 38 -1.34 -0.52 -30.04
CA SER A 38 -2.75 -0.82 -29.89
C SER A 38 -3.50 0.25 -29.09
N LYS A 39 -4.57 0.77 -29.68
CA LYS A 39 -5.51 1.69 -29.01
C LYS A 39 -6.09 1.09 -27.73
N ALA A 40 -6.30 -0.24 -27.70
CA ALA A 40 -6.80 -0.92 -26.51
C ALA A 40 -5.76 -0.89 -25.37
N VAL A 41 -4.48 -1.11 -25.67
CA VAL A 41 -3.40 -0.99 -24.66
C VAL A 41 -3.28 0.45 -24.18
N ASP A 42 -3.33 1.43 -25.08
CA ASP A 42 -3.28 2.85 -24.71
C ASP A 42 -4.44 3.23 -23.76
N GLN A 43 -5.65 2.74 -24.04
CA GLN A 43 -6.81 2.91 -23.16
C GLN A 43 -6.57 2.26 -21.79
N MET A 44 -6.09 1.02 -21.75
CA MET A 44 -5.75 0.34 -20.50
C MET A 44 -4.68 1.09 -19.71
N PHE A 45 -3.64 1.58 -20.39
CA PHE A 45 -2.58 2.38 -19.78
C PHE A 45 -3.14 3.65 -19.13
N LYS A 46 -4.05 4.35 -19.80
CA LYS A 46 -4.73 5.54 -19.26
C LYS A 46 -5.57 5.21 -18.02
N ILE A 47 -6.37 4.15 -18.07
CA ILE A 47 -7.20 3.70 -16.95
C ILE A 47 -6.33 3.29 -15.75
N LEU A 48 -5.28 2.50 -15.99
CA LEU A 48 -4.32 2.15 -14.94
C LEU A 48 -3.63 3.38 -14.36
N THR A 49 -3.29 4.38 -15.17
CA THR A 49 -2.76 5.69 -14.72
C THR A 49 -3.68 6.39 -13.74
N GLN A 50 -4.98 6.42 -14.04
CA GLN A 50 -5.99 6.98 -13.16
C GLN A 50 -6.12 6.16 -11.87
N ASN A 51 -6.19 4.84 -11.98
CA ASN A 51 -6.32 3.93 -10.83
C ASN A 51 -5.13 4.03 -9.87
N HIS A 52 -3.91 4.07 -10.40
CA HIS A 52 -2.71 4.29 -9.57
C HIS A 52 -2.73 5.65 -8.91
N THR A 53 -3.07 6.72 -9.64
CA THR A 53 -3.14 8.07 -9.04
C THR A 53 -4.14 8.10 -7.88
N MET A 54 -5.30 7.48 -8.07
CA MET A 54 -6.30 7.34 -7.02
C MET A 54 -5.75 6.54 -5.84
N PHE A 55 -5.17 5.36 -6.09
CA PHE A 55 -4.51 4.56 -5.07
C PHE A 55 -3.43 5.35 -4.31
N GLU A 56 -2.60 6.12 -5.02
CA GLU A 56 -1.55 6.97 -4.44
C GLU A 56 -2.09 8.06 -3.53
N MET A 57 -3.24 8.62 -3.86
CA MET A 57 -3.91 9.58 -2.99
C MET A 57 -4.44 8.89 -1.74
N GLU A 58 -5.11 7.75 -1.90
CA GLU A 58 -5.73 7.01 -0.79
C GLU A 58 -4.70 6.48 0.20
N PHE A 59 -3.66 5.78 -0.27
CA PHE A 59 -2.65 5.24 0.65
C PHE A 59 -1.88 6.37 1.34
N ARG A 60 -1.67 7.51 0.67
CA ARG A 60 -1.00 8.66 1.29
C ARG A 60 -1.80 9.18 2.46
N GLN A 61 -3.13 9.18 2.39
CA GLN A 61 -3.96 9.51 3.56
C GLN A 61 -3.85 8.44 4.63
N LEU A 62 -3.91 7.17 4.26
CA LEU A 62 -3.80 6.07 5.20
C LEU A 62 -2.47 6.07 5.98
N LEU A 63 -1.35 6.29 5.30
CA LEU A 63 -0.04 6.29 5.92
C LEU A 63 0.16 7.46 6.90
N ARG A 64 -0.69 8.51 6.87
CA ARG A 64 -0.61 9.63 7.82
C ARG A 64 -0.90 9.22 9.26
N PHE A 65 -1.58 8.10 9.47
CA PHE A 65 -1.78 7.54 10.81
C PHE A 65 -0.48 6.98 11.43
N ALA A 66 0.51 6.63 10.60
CA ALA A 66 1.77 6.03 11.07
C ALA A 66 3.01 6.90 10.80
N PHE A 67 2.96 7.79 9.79
CA PHE A 67 4.11 8.52 9.27
C PHE A 67 3.82 10.00 9.03
N SER A 68 4.86 10.83 9.13
CA SER A 68 4.78 12.23 8.70
C SER A 68 4.76 12.34 7.17
N LYS A 69 4.18 13.42 6.65
CA LYS A 69 4.14 13.71 5.19
C LYS A 69 5.52 13.57 4.52
N LYS A 70 6.58 14.08 5.16
CA LYS A 70 7.95 14.01 4.65
C LYS A 70 8.46 12.55 4.52
N ILE A 71 8.11 11.68 5.46
CA ILE A 71 8.48 10.27 5.40
C ILE A 71 7.70 9.56 4.30
N ILE A 72 6.40 9.85 4.17
CA ILE A 72 5.55 9.26 3.13
C ILE A 72 6.06 9.60 1.72
N GLU A 73 6.43 10.86 1.45
CA GLU A 73 7.00 11.22 0.14
C GLU A 73 8.32 10.47 -0.14
N LYS A 74 9.17 10.30 0.87
CA LYS A 74 10.41 9.53 0.72
C LYS A 74 10.13 8.05 0.47
N MET A 75 9.16 7.47 1.17
CA MET A 75 8.72 6.08 0.95
C MET A 75 8.18 5.87 -0.47
N ARG A 76 7.42 6.83 -0.99
CA ARG A 76 6.92 6.79 -2.38
C ARG A 76 8.06 6.83 -3.41
N ALA A 77 9.06 7.67 -3.15
CA ALA A 77 10.20 7.85 -4.04
C ALA A 77 11.14 6.63 -4.05
N ASP A 78 11.33 5.97 -2.90
CA ASP A 78 12.26 4.86 -2.74
C ASP A 78 11.62 3.67 -2.00
N MET A 79 11.50 2.55 -2.72
CA MET A 79 10.94 1.29 -2.21
C MET A 79 11.91 0.52 -1.31
N ASN A 80 13.20 0.85 -1.33
CA ASN A 80 14.22 0.15 -0.55
C ASN A 80 14.37 0.68 0.87
N ARG A 81 13.63 1.75 1.22
CA ARG A 81 13.68 2.38 2.52
C ARG A 81 13.23 1.42 3.63
N LYS A 82 13.84 1.59 4.80
CA LYS A 82 13.57 0.77 5.98
C LYS A 82 12.11 0.81 6.42
N GLU A 83 11.39 1.89 6.20
CA GLU A 83 9.99 2.01 6.60
C GLU A 83 9.06 1.02 5.87
N TRP A 84 9.48 0.49 4.71
CA TRP A 84 8.79 -0.61 4.03
C TRP A 84 9.17 -1.99 4.56
N LYS A 85 10.37 -2.13 5.14
CA LYS A 85 10.99 -3.40 5.54
C LYS A 85 10.84 -3.70 7.04
N GLU A 86 10.89 -2.67 7.87
CA GLU A 86 10.73 -2.69 9.32
C GLU A 86 9.33 -2.20 9.70
N CYS A 87 8.31 -2.76 9.04
CA CYS A 87 6.94 -2.23 9.09
C CYS A 87 6.20 -2.51 10.41
N ASP A 88 6.62 -3.48 11.22
CA ASP A 88 5.88 -3.94 12.40
C ASP A 88 5.57 -2.82 13.40
N LEU A 89 6.57 -1.97 13.69
CA LEU A 89 6.40 -0.81 14.59
C LEU A 89 5.36 0.19 14.06
N TYR A 90 5.29 0.33 12.73
CA TYR A 90 4.40 1.28 12.07
C TYR A 90 3.01 0.69 11.82
N GLU A 91 2.90 -0.63 11.67
CA GLU A 91 1.64 -1.36 11.62
C GLU A 91 0.85 -1.14 12.90
N ASP A 92 1.48 -1.24 14.07
CA ASP A 92 0.78 -1.02 15.34
C ASP A 92 0.28 0.42 15.48
N ARG A 93 1.01 1.40 14.94
CA ARG A 93 0.55 2.80 14.89
C ARG A 93 -0.64 2.95 13.96
N LEU A 94 -0.57 2.31 12.80
CA LEU A 94 -1.64 2.32 11.81
C LEU A 94 -2.91 1.65 12.35
N ARG A 95 -2.76 0.49 13.02
CA ARG A 95 -3.85 -0.23 13.68
C ARG A 95 -4.49 0.59 14.78
N ARG A 96 -3.70 1.27 15.63
CA ARG A 96 -4.25 2.20 16.64
C ARG A 96 -4.97 3.40 16.00
N GLY A 97 -4.44 3.94 14.91
CA GLY A 97 -5.04 5.10 14.23
C GLY A 97 -6.35 4.78 13.51
N LEU A 98 -6.45 3.58 12.92
CA LEU A 98 -7.65 3.11 12.22
C LEU A 98 -8.65 2.38 13.12
N GLY A 99 -8.22 1.92 14.29
CA GLY A 99 -9.05 1.19 15.24
C GLY A 99 -9.71 -0.03 14.59
N GLU A 100 -11.02 -0.17 14.79
CA GLU A 100 -11.84 -1.26 14.26
C GLU A 100 -11.88 -1.32 12.73
N SER A 101 -11.55 -0.22 12.04
CA SER A 101 -11.53 -0.19 10.58
C SER A 101 -10.25 -0.80 9.98
N TYR A 102 -9.22 -1.08 10.78
CA TYR A 102 -7.92 -1.55 10.28
C TYR A 102 -8.05 -2.78 9.38
N ASP A 103 -8.78 -3.81 9.83
CA ASP A 103 -8.92 -5.05 9.07
C ASP A 103 -9.69 -4.82 7.77
N ALA A 104 -10.70 -3.96 7.77
CA ALA A 104 -11.45 -3.61 6.56
C ALA A 104 -10.54 -2.94 5.52
N PHE A 105 -9.65 -2.03 5.94
CA PHE A 105 -8.62 -1.46 5.06
C PHE A 105 -7.63 -2.51 4.57
N LYS A 106 -7.18 -3.40 5.45
CA LYS A 106 -6.27 -4.49 5.10
C LYS A 106 -6.86 -5.38 4.01
N TYR A 107 -8.12 -5.79 4.15
CA TYR A 107 -8.79 -6.61 3.15
C TYR A 107 -8.92 -5.87 1.82
N LEU A 108 -9.39 -4.61 1.81
CA LEU A 108 -9.52 -3.84 0.57
C LEU A 108 -8.19 -3.65 -0.17
N ILE A 109 -7.12 -3.33 0.56
CA ILE A 109 -5.80 -3.13 -0.06
C ILE A 109 -5.24 -4.46 -0.57
N THR A 110 -5.51 -5.57 0.13
CA THR A 110 -5.14 -6.92 -0.32
C THR A 110 -5.90 -7.32 -1.58
N ASP A 111 -7.18 -7.00 -1.68
CA ASP A 111 -8.00 -7.24 -2.88
C ASP A 111 -7.47 -6.44 -4.08
N ILE A 112 -7.10 -5.17 -3.86
CA ILE A 112 -6.46 -4.31 -4.88
C ILE A 112 -5.15 -4.95 -5.35
N ALA A 113 -4.28 -5.37 -4.43
CA ALA A 113 -3.02 -6.02 -4.76
C ALA A 113 -3.23 -7.30 -5.58
N THR A 114 -4.24 -8.10 -5.20
CA THR A 114 -4.60 -9.35 -5.88
C THR A 114 -5.16 -9.10 -7.28
N ALA A 115 -5.98 -8.06 -7.46
CA ALA A 115 -6.48 -7.65 -8.76
C ALA A 115 -5.34 -7.20 -9.69
N LEU A 116 -4.39 -6.41 -9.20
CA LEU A 116 -3.22 -5.99 -9.98
C LEU A 116 -2.29 -7.15 -10.32
N LYS A 117 -2.11 -8.10 -9.40
CA LYS A 117 -1.35 -9.31 -9.69
C LYS A 117 -2.02 -10.12 -10.79
N SER A 118 -3.33 -10.32 -10.71
CA SER A 118 -4.12 -11.00 -11.74
C SER A 118 -4.02 -10.29 -13.09
N PHE A 119 -4.01 -8.95 -13.09
CA PHE A 119 -3.76 -8.15 -14.28
C PHE A 119 -2.38 -8.46 -14.87
N THR A 120 -1.36 -8.47 -14.01
CA THR A 120 0.05 -8.72 -14.39
C THR A 120 0.22 -10.11 -14.99
N ASP A 121 -0.33 -11.14 -14.33
CA ASP A 121 -0.24 -12.52 -14.77
C ASP A 121 -0.95 -12.71 -16.12
N LYS A 122 -2.12 -12.08 -16.29
CA LYS A 122 -2.86 -12.12 -17.56
C LYS A 122 -2.09 -11.42 -18.67
N LEU A 123 -1.55 -10.23 -18.41
CA LEU A 123 -0.74 -9.48 -19.36
C LEU A 123 0.52 -10.27 -19.75
N ASN A 124 1.22 -10.87 -18.79
CA ASN A 124 2.41 -11.71 -19.03
C ASN A 124 2.09 -12.95 -19.86
N SER A 125 0.97 -13.63 -19.60
CA SER A 125 0.56 -14.78 -20.41
C SER A 125 0.36 -14.43 -21.90
N CYS A 126 0.20 -13.14 -22.22
CA CYS A 126 0.05 -12.65 -23.59
C CYS A 126 1.38 -12.28 -24.25
N ILE A 127 2.36 -11.88 -23.45
CA ILE A 127 3.63 -11.29 -23.91
C ILE A 127 4.79 -12.30 -23.81
N ALA A 128 4.76 -13.22 -22.84
CA ALA A 128 5.88 -14.08 -22.46
C ALA A 128 6.23 -15.20 -23.45
N THR A 129 5.81 -15.11 -24.72
CA THR A 129 6.17 -16.13 -25.71
C THR A 129 7.46 -15.84 -26.46
N GLU A 130 7.96 -14.60 -26.57
CA GLU A 130 9.27 -14.36 -27.22
C GLU A 130 9.77 -12.92 -26.99
N GLU A 131 10.54 -12.69 -25.92
CA GLU A 131 11.25 -11.42 -25.69
C GLU A 131 12.44 -11.20 -26.67
N GLN A 132 12.70 -12.13 -27.60
CA GLN A 132 13.92 -12.14 -28.41
C GLN A 132 13.75 -11.92 -29.92
N GLN A 133 12.53 -11.83 -30.49
CA GLN A 133 12.38 -11.63 -31.95
C GLN A 133 11.22 -10.71 -32.39
N ILE A 134 11.00 -9.56 -31.74
CA ILE A 134 10.08 -8.54 -32.28
C ILE A 134 10.71 -7.81 -33.49
N LYS A 135 10.77 -8.50 -34.63
CA LYS A 135 10.82 -7.88 -35.97
C LYS A 135 9.39 -7.58 -36.43
N ALA A 136 9.26 -6.70 -37.42
CA ALA A 136 8.01 -6.05 -37.84
C ALA A 136 6.77 -6.96 -38.07
N THR A 137 6.96 -8.27 -38.22
CA THR A 137 5.91 -9.30 -38.30
C THR A 137 5.10 -9.46 -37.00
N ASP A 138 5.63 -9.02 -35.84
CA ASP A 138 5.01 -9.22 -34.52
C ASP A 138 3.98 -8.17 -34.08
N LYS A 139 3.95 -6.98 -34.70
CA LYS A 139 3.00 -5.92 -34.27
C LYS A 139 1.54 -6.33 -34.47
N MET A 140 1.24 -7.01 -35.57
CA MET A 140 -0.11 -7.49 -35.86
C MET A 140 -0.50 -8.63 -34.90
N TRP A 141 0.44 -9.53 -34.60
CA TRP A 141 0.25 -10.63 -33.67
C TRP A 141 0.05 -10.13 -32.23
N LEU A 142 0.86 -9.17 -31.76
CA LEU A 142 0.70 -8.51 -30.47
C LEU A 142 -0.66 -7.79 -30.39
N ARG A 143 -1.05 -7.07 -31.44
CA ARG A 143 -2.35 -6.40 -31.51
C ARG A 143 -3.50 -7.40 -31.40
N TRP A 144 -3.39 -8.56 -32.06
CA TRP A 144 -4.38 -9.63 -31.98
C TRP A 144 -4.43 -10.27 -30.58
N ARG A 145 -3.28 -10.64 -29.99
CA ARG A 145 -3.25 -11.24 -28.64
C ARG A 145 -3.78 -10.30 -27.57
N VAL A 146 -3.42 -9.02 -27.62
CA VAL A 146 -4.00 -8.02 -26.72
C VAL A 146 -5.52 -7.96 -26.92
N SER A 147 -6.01 -7.96 -28.16
CA SER A 147 -7.45 -7.90 -28.41
C SER A 147 -8.21 -9.11 -27.84
N LEU A 148 -7.59 -10.30 -27.82
CA LEU A 148 -8.18 -11.50 -27.22
C LEU A 148 -8.31 -11.42 -25.70
N VAL A 149 -7.38 -10.74 -25.03
CA VAL A 149 -7.41 -10.60 -23.57
C VAL A 149 -8.01 -9.29 -23.08
N ALA A 150 -8.25 -8.35 -23.97
CA ALA A 150 -8.80 -7.04 -23.63
C ALA A 150 -10.07 -7.12 -22.77
N PRO A 151 -11.07 -7.98 -23.08
CA PRO A 151 -12.26 -8.10 -22.23
C PRO A 151 -11.94 -8.56 -20.79
N ALA A 152 -10.94 -9.44 -20.62
CA ALA A 152 -10.54 -9.90 -19.31
C ALA A 152 -9.79 -8.80 -18.53
N LEU A 153 -8.93 -8.04 -19.21
CA LEU A 153 -8.23 -6.90 -18.60
C LEU A 153 -9.20 -5.76 -18.26
N ASP A 154 -10.20 -5.49 -19.08
CA ASP A 154 -11.25 -4.52 -18.82
C ASP A 154 -12.10 -4.92 -17.60
N LYS A 155 -12.42 -6.22 -17.46
CA LYS A 155 -13.09 -6.74 -16.27
C LYS A 155 -12.27 -6.51 -15.00
N ILE A 156 -10.97 -6.79 -15.03
CA ILE A 156 -10.06 -6.57 -13.89
C ILE A 156 -9.95 -5.07 -13.58
N ASN A 157 -9.88 -4.21 -14.61
CA ASN A 157 -9.87 -2.75 -14.44
C ASN A 157 -11.16 -2.24 -13.77
N GLY A 158 -12.32 -2.76 -14.17
CA GLY A 158 -13.60 -2.44 -13.54
C GLY A 158 -13.62 -2.83 -12.06
N GLN A 159 -13.15 -4.04 -11.74
CA GLN A 159 -13.00 -4.48 -10.34
C GLN A 159 -12.05 -3.58 -9.55
N LEU A 160 -10.91 -3.19 -10.14
CA LEU A 160 -9.94 -2.31 -9.51
C LEU A 160 -10.53 -0.92 -9.21
N GLN A 161 -11.30 -0.35 -10.14
CA GLN A 161 -12.00 0.93 -9.93
C GLN A 161 -13.03 0.84 -8.79
N GLU A 162 -13.81 -0.23 -8.75
CA GLU A 162 -14.78 -0.46 -7.68
C GLU A 162 -14.09 -0.54 -6.32
N LEU A 163 -12.99 -1.29 -6.21
CA LEU A 163 -12.22 -1.42 -4.97
C LEU A 163 -11.62 -0.09 -4.53
N LEU A 164 -11.10 0.72 -5.46
CA LEU A 164 -10.56 2.04 -5.15
C LEU A 164 -11.65 3.02 -4.69
N LEU A 165 -12.84 2.97 -5.29
CA LEU A 165 -13.98 3.75 -4.83
C LEU A 165 -14.43 3.35 -3.41
N LYS A 166 -14.46 2.05 -3.11
CA LYS A 166 -14.73 1.54 -1.76
C LYS A 166 -13.69 2.03 -0.74
N LEU A 167 -12.40 1.97 -1.10
CA LEU A 167 -11.30 2.46 -0.27
C LEU A 167 -11.47 3.95 0.05
N LYS A 168 -11.79 4.76 -0.96
CA LYS A 168 -12.07 6.19 -0.81
C LYS A 168 -13.27 6.45 0.12
N ALA A 169 -14.39 5.77 -0.10
CA ALA A 169 -15.60 5.93 0.70
C ALA A 169 -15.37 5.56 2.17
N MET A 170 -14.58 4.52 2.42
CA MET A 170 -14.21 4.09 3.77
C MET A 170 -13.35 5.15 4.48
N ARG A 171 -12.39 5.78 3.77
CA ARG A 171 -11.61 6.89 4.31
C ARG A 171 -12.51 8.08 4.65
N GLU A 172 -13.40 8.48 3.74
CA GLU A 172 -14.31 9.62 3.97
C GLU A 172 -15.18 9.39 5.20
N THR A 173 -15.65 8.16 5.40
CA THR A 173 -16.40 7.76 6.59
C THR A 173 -15.57 7.98 7.87
N ILE A 174 -14.30 7.54 7.89
CA ILE A 174 -13.39 7.74 9.03
C ILE A 174 -13.10 9.23 9.26
N GLU A 175 -12.88 10.01 8.21
CA GLU A 175 -12.63 11.45 8.34
C GLU A 175 -13.85 12.17 8.92
N ASP A 176 -15.06 11.78 8.53
CA ASP A 176 -16.30 12.32 9.09
C ASP A 176 -16.46 11.99 10.57
N TYR A 177 -16.15 10.75 10.99
CA TYR A 177 -16.13 10.38 12.41
C TYR A 177 -15.06 11.14 13.21
N ASN A 178 -13.97 11.56 12.57
CA ASN A 178 -12.86 12.26 13.21
C ASN A 178 -12.98 13.80 13.16
N LYS A 179 -14.02 14.35 12.53
CA LYS A 179 -14.28 15.79 12.59
C LYS A 179 -14.60 16.19 14.03
N PRO A 180 -13.95 17.23 14.57
CA PRO A 180 -14.27 17.72 15.91
C PRO A 180 -15.75 18.13 15.93
N HIS A 181 -16.52 17.51 16.82
CA HIS A 181 -17.89 17.95 17.06
C HIS A 181 -17.86 19.39 17.58
N PRO A 182 -18.88 20.22 17.30
CA PRO A 182 -18.92 21.64 17.67
C PRO A 182 -18.89 21.94 19.19
N GLY A 183 -18.55 20.96 20.04
CA GLY A 183 -18.33 21.12 21.48
C GLY A 183 -17.19 20.28 22.07
N GLY A 184 -16.27 19.70 21.28
CA GLY A 184 -15.19 18.88 21.84
C GLY A 184 -14.02 18.59 20.90
N LEU A 185 -12.84 18.31 21.48
CA LEU A 185 -11.65 17.80 20.79
C LEU A 185 -12.00 16.51 20.03
N SER A 186 -11.48 16.36 18.80
CA SER A 186 -11.67 15.10 18.06
C SER A 186 -11.01 13.94 18.80
N LEU A 187 -11.63 12.75 18.77
CA LEU A 187 -11.08 11.53 19.37
C LEU A 187 -9.66 11.24 18.88
N TRP A 188 -9.37 11.56 17.62
CA TRP A 188 -8.02 11.47 17.06
C TRP A 188 -7.01 12.40 17.75
N ALA A 189 -7.39 13.65 18.03
CA ALA A 189 -6.52 14.58 18.76
C ALA A 189 -6.25 14.10 20.19
N VAL A 190 -7.28 13.58 20.88
CA VAL A 190 -7.15 13.02 22.22
C VAL A 190 -6.24 11.79 22.23
N CYS A 191 -6.41 10.87 21.27
CA CYS A 191 -5.56 9.68 21.14
C CYS A 191 -4.11 10.03 20.78
N LEU A 192 -3.88 11.03 19.92
CA LEU A 192 -2.54 11.48 19.55
C LEU A 192 -1.82 12.17 20.73
N GLU A 193 -2.53 12.98 21.52
CA GLU A 193 -1.99 13.62 22.72
C GLU A 193 -1.64 12.59 23.80
N MET A 194 -2.48 11.59 24.00
CA MET A 194 -2.22 10.51 24.96
C MET A 194 -1.00 9.67 24.55
N THR A 195 -0.82 9.41 23.26
CA THR A 195 0.33 8.62 22.77
C THR A 195 1.65 9.39 22.83
N ASP A 196 1.65 10.71 22.62
CA ASP A 196 2.84 11.55 22.82
C ASP A 196 3.21 11.71 24.31
N LYS A 197 2.20 11.77 25.19
CA LYS A 197 2.39 11.76 26.66
C LYS A 197 2.92 10.41 27.16
N MET A 198 2.43 9.29 26.63
CA MET A 198 2.93 7.95 26.99
C MET A 198 4.29 7.62 26.36
N GLY A 199 4.61 8.13 25.17
CA GLY A 199 5.93 7.99 24.56
C GLY A 199 7.04 8.82 25.25
N ARG A 200 6.67 9.85 26.02
CA ARG A 200 7.58 10.65 26.86
C ARG A 200 7.65 10.21 28.33
N ALA A 201 6.90 9.20 28.74
CA ALA A 201 7.09 8.59 30.03
C ALA A 201 8.40 7.77 29.99
N LYS A 202 9.51 8.37 30.44
CA LYS A 202 10.69 7.59 30.85
C LYS A 202 10.19 6.53 31.84
N THR A 203 10.42 5.27 31.51
CA THR A 203 10.23 4.14 32.43
C THR A 203 10.91 4.46 33.76
N PRO A 204 10.19 4.49 34.90
CA PRO A 204 10.80 4.59 36.21
C PRO A 204 11.34 3.21 36.61
N CYS A 205 12.33 2.71 35.87
CA CYS A 205 13.06 1.50 36.19
C CYS A 205 14.57 1.74 35.98
N GLU A 206 15.11 2.82 36.54
CA GLU A 206 16.57 2.99 36.63
C GLU A 206 16.96 3.95 37.76
N VAL A 207 16.34 3.79 38.92
CA VAL A 207 16.87 4.32 40.17
C VAL A 207 16.61 3.24 41.21
N HIS A 208 17.55 2.29 41.38
CA HIS A 208 17.84 1.55 42.62
C HIS A 208 18.83 0.38 42.35
N VAL A 209 20.00 0.65 41.76
CA VAL A 209 21.17 -0.24 41.90
C VAL A 209 22.45 0.61 41.99
N LYS A 210 22.54 1.46 43.02
CA LYS A 210 23.82 1.99 43.53
C LYS A 210 23.68 2.24 45.03
N LYS A 211 23.55 1.16 45.80
CA LYS A 211 23.79 1.21 47.24
C LYS A 211 24.11 -0.19 47.75
N LEU A 212 25.28 -0.70 47.39
CA LEU A 212 25.95 -1.82 48.07
C LEU A 212 27.40 -1.84 47.60
N GLU A 213 28.19 -0.90 48.13
CA GLU A 213 29.65 -1.01 48.23
C GLU A 213 30.07 -0.02 49.31
N GLN A 214 30.07 -0.49 50.56
CA GLN A 214 30.88 0.10 51.62
C GLN A 214 32.09 -0.82 51.83
N PRO A 215 33.32 -0.28 51.86
CA PRO A 215 34.51 -1.08 52.14
C PRO A 215 34.58 -1.42 53.63
N ALA A 216 35.03 -2.65 53.93
CA ALA A 216 35.30 -3.12 55.28
C ALA A 216 36.46 -2.32 55.91
N PRO A 217 36.41 -2.00 57.22
CA PRO A 217 37.54 -1.43 57.92
C PRO A 217 38.57 -2.51 58.26
N THR A 218 39.80 -2.33 57.77
CA THR A 218 41.00 -2.99 58.30
C THR A 218 41.25 -2.52 59.73
N GLY A 219 41.23 -3.47 60.66
CA GLY A 219 41.83 -3.41 61.99
C GLY A 219 42.54 -4.72 62.24
#